data_AF-A0A384K2V6-F1
#
_entry.id   AF-A0A384K2V6-F1
#
_cell.length_a   1.000
_cell.length_b   1.000
_cell.length_c   1.000
_cell.angle_alpha   90.00
_cell.angle_beta   90.00
_cell.angle_gamma   90.00
#
_symmetry.space_group_name_H-M   'P 1'
#
loop_
_entity.id
_entity.type
_entity.pdbx_description
1 polymer ?
#
loop_
_entity_poly.entity_id
_entity_poly.type
_entity_poly.pdbx_seq_one_letter_code
_entity_poly.pdbx_strand_id
1 'polypeptide(L)'
;MVPVSRKRSTPTSSDDDMEEPYRKRQRMSPVLPQTPPPELELSRPDKMESSLFDSDVRMLLRRSICQTLEHVGFDRATEEALEAMCAEVDTYTTHLLAQVTSSMNNARRNIPIPLDISYAFNRYQLPLASLEPHLRPPISVPKLELELEPVPKEDPTTKNIIRILGVELNGEVEKAQKSYIPKGFPAFPSKHTFKWTPKESERLTDPRQIRIKAADNAKMGQESLRRLMKVGKVGKDREMKRMAGRDPKSKERHALWERTMLELGISNSGSGSGSGNATLALDDRSIAVNAEKQYFRKGAPGRRRTQPQPQPPPSSMDEDLVSLEP
;
A
#
# COMPACT_ATOMS: atom_id res chain seq x y z
N MET A 1 -40.71 -2.01 25.57
CA MET A 1 -41.26 -0.77 25.01
C MET A 1 -40.09 0.17 24.73
N VAL A 2 -39.90 0.55 23.47
CA VAL A 2 -38.92 1.53 22.98
C VAL A 2 -39.64 2.88 22.86
N PRO A 3 -38.97 4.02 23.10
CA PRO A 3 -38.91 5.05 22.05
C PRO A 3 -37.51 5.71 21.96
N VAL A 4 -36.91 5.88 20.78
CA VAL A 4 -37.17 6.83 19.67
C VAL A 4 -36.49 8.21 19.87
N SER A 5 -35.38 8.37 19.14
CA SER A 5 -34.94 9.47 18.29
C SER A 5 -35.66 10.84 18.37
N ARG A 6 -34.88 11.93 18.46
CA ARG A 6 -35.02 13.13 17.60
C ARG A 6 -33.82 14.09 17.70
N LYS A 7 -33.71 14.89 16.64
CA LYS A 7 -32.53 15.60 16.13
C LYS A 7 -32.25 16.95 16.82
N ARG A 8 -30.95 17.28 16.88
CA ARG A 8 -30.21 18.54 16.61
C ARG A 8 -30.86 19.88 16.98
N SER A 9 -30.08 20.75 17.64
CA SER A 9 -29.97 22.19 17.33
C SER A 9 -28.73 22.80 18.00
N THR A 10 -27.95 23.56 17.23
CA THR A 10 -26.86 24.45 17.68
C THR A 10 -27.41 25.86 17.91
N PRO A 11 -26.89 26.63 18.88
CA PRO A 11 -26.68 28.07 18.66
C PRO A 11 -25.38 28.58 19.36
N THR A 12 -24.50 29.34 18.70
CA THR A 12 -24.45 30.82 18.53
C THR A 12 -23.62 31.56 19.60
N SER A 13 -22.83 32.54 19.13
CA SER A 13 -22.43 33.81 19.77
C SER A 13 -21.15 33.92 20.61
N SER A 14 -20.54 35.12 20.46
CA SER A 14 -19.51 35.84 21.24
C SER A 14 -18.07 35.68 20.71
N ASP A 15 -17.52 36.64 19.96
CA ASP A 15 -17.05 38.00 20.31
C ASP A 15 -15.99 38.03 21.42
N ASP A 16 -14.77 38.42 21.03
CA ASP A 16 -13.83 39.19 21.85
C ASP A 16 -13.01 40.12 20.94
N ASP A 17 -13.20 41.42 21.16
CA ASP A 17 -12.59 42.58 20.50
C ASP A 17 -11.13 42.80 20.94
N MET A 18 -10.24 43.19 20.00
CA MET A 18 -9.10 44.08 20.29
C MET A 18 -8.82 44.98 19.08
N GLU A 19 -9.00 46.29 19.26
CA GLU A 19 -8.83 47.39 18.29
C GLU A 19 -7.36 47.69 17.95
N GLU A 20 -7.06 48.01 16.67
CA GLU A 20 -6.12 49.08 16.23
C GLU A 20 -6.09 49.27 14.68
N PRO A 21 -5.63 50.41 14.11
CA PRO A 21 -6.52 51.46 13.62
C PRO A 21 -6.68 51.57 12.09
N TYR A 22 -7.76 52.26 11.73
CA TYR A 22 -8.32 52.60 10.44
C TYR A 22 -7.34 53.12 9.39
N ARG A 23 -7.10 52.33 8.33
CA ARG A 23 -6.62 52.83 7.03
C ARG A 23 -7.81 52.87 6.07
N LYS A 24 -8.14 54.08 5.58
CA LYS A 24 -9.16 54.35 4.56
C LYS A 24 -9.03 53.35 3.40
N ARG A 25 -9.92 52.36 3.36
CA ARG A 25 -10.02 51.43 2.23
C ARG A 25 -10.66 52.18 1.06
N GLN A 26 -9.83 52.44 0.06
CA GLN A 26 -10.22 52.96 -1.25
C GLN A 26 -11.30 52.02 -1.83
N ARG A 27 -12.50 52.54 -2.02
CA ARG A 27 -13.63 51.78 -2.58
C ARG A 27 -13.39 51.61 -4.07
N MET A 28 -12.68 50.56 -4.46
CA MET A 28 -12.63 50.11 -5.85
C MET A 28 -13.89 49.30 -6.12
N SER A 29 -14.76 49.79 -7.00
CA SER A 29 -15.84 48.98 -7.57
C SER A 29 -15.23 47.77 -8.27
N PRO A 30 -15.64 46.53 -7.96
CA PRO A 30 -15.19 45.39 -8.72
C PRO A 30 -15.70 45.53 -10.16
N VAL A 31 -14.78 45.71 -11.10
CA VAL A 31 -15.06 45.50 -12.52
C VAL A 31 -15.36 44.01 -12.65
N LEU A 32 -16.64 43.68 -12.85
CA LEU A 32 -17.04 42.32 -13.16
C LEU A 32 -16.36 41.93 -14.47
N PRO A 33 -15.62 40.82 -14.55
CA PRO A 33 -15.12 40.34 -15.82
C PRO A 33 -16.33 40.06 -16.73
N GLN A 34 -16.29 40.62 -17.94
CA GLN A 34 -17.16 40.22 -19.03
C GLN A 34 -17.17 38.70 -19.13
N THR A 35 -18.38 38.15 -19.24
CA THR A 35 -18.83 36.95 -19.99
C THR A 35 -17.77 35.96 -20.48
N PRO A 36 -18.10 34.64 -20.47
CA PRO A 36 -17.17 33.51 -20.53
C PRO A 36 -16.10 33.63 -21.63
N PRO A 37 -14.92 32.99 -21.43
CA PRO A 37 -13.85 32.96 -22.43
C PRO A 37 -14.42 32.62 -23.80
N PRO A 38 -13.93 33.23 -24.90
CA PRO A 38 -14.27 32.76 -26.23
C PRO A 38 -14.07 31.25 -26.22
N GLU A 39 -15.11 30.51 -26.63
CA GLU A 39 -15.01 29.06 -26.80
C GLU A 39 -13.71 28.82 -27.54
N LEU A 40 -12.69 28.34 -26.82
CA LEU A 40 -11.60 27.66 -27.47
C LEU A 40 -12.34 26.56 -28.20
N GLU A 41 -12.46 26.69 -29.52
CA GLU A 41 -12.74 25.57 -30.38
C GLU A 41 -11.74 24.52 -29.92
N LEU A 42 -12.23 23.62 -29.06
CA LEU A 42 -11.60 22.34 -28.82
C LEU A 42 -11.58 21.79 -30.22
N SER A 43 -10.43 21.97 -30.90
CA SER A 43 -10.09 21.21 -32.08
C SER A 43 -10.37 19.79 -31.66
N ARG A 44 -11.54 19.30 -32.06
CA ARG A 44 -11.82 17.87 -32.06
C ARG A 44 -10.59 17.30 -32.74
N PRO A 45 -9.88 16.35 -32.12
CA PRO A 45 -8.75 15.75 -32.80
C PRO A 45 -9.25 15.21 -34.13
N ASP A 46 -9.01 15.96 -35.20
CA ASP A 46 -9.15 15.51 -36.56
C ASP A 46 -8.17 14.36 -36.67
N LYS A 47 -8.74 13.15 -36.78
CA LYS A 47 -8.04 11.86 -36.82
C LYS A 47 -7.45 11.42 -35.48
N MET A 48 -8.31 11.12 -34.53
CA MET A 48 -8.10 9.86 -33.83
C MET A 48 -8.48 8.78 -34.85
N GLU A 49 -7.50 8.25 -35.59
CA GLU A 49 -7.60 6.91 -36.14
C GLU A 49 -7.72 6.00 -34.92
N SER A 50 -8.93 5.91 -34.37
CA SER A 50 -9.32 4.94 -33.38
C SER A 50 -9.02 3.61 -34.04
N SER A 51 -7.88 3.04 -33.70
CA SER A 51 -7.43 1.77 -34.23
C SER A 51 -8.63 0.81 -34.19
N LEU A 52 -9.05 0.40 -35.39
CA LEU A 52 -10.31 -0.31 -35.66
C LEU A 52 -10.13 -1.77 -35.28
N PHE A 53 -9.81 -2.00 -34.01
CA PHE A 53 -9.62 -3.33 -33.46
C PHE A 53 -10.97 -4.07 -33.37
N ASP A 54 -10.89 -5.40 -33.42
CA ASP A 54 -12.01 -6.34 -33.22
C ASP A 54 -12.70 -6.19 -31.85
N SER A 55 -12.07 -5.47 -30.90
CA SER A 55 -12.61 -5.27 -29.55
C SER A 55 -13.91 -4.47 -29.51
N ASP A 56 -14.16 -3.58 -30.48
CA ASP A 56 -15.40 -2.79 -30.55
C ASP A 56 -16.22 -3.15 -31.79
N VAL A 57 -16.83 -4.35 -31.79
CA VAL A 57 -17.79 -4.81 -32.82
C VAL A 57 -18.86 -3.75 -33.15
N ARG A 58 -19.33 -3.02 -32.14
CA ARG A 58 -20.27 -1.90 -32.29
C ARG A 58 -19.73 -0.76 -33.15
N MET A 59 -18.46 -0.40 -32.99
CA MET A 59 -17.81 0.64 -33.79
C MET A 59 -17.62 0.19 -35.24
N LEU A 60 -17.30 -1.09 -35.45
CA LEU A 60 -17.22 -1.68 -36.80
C LEU A 60 -18.59 -1.68 -37.50
N LEU A 61 -19.66 -2.02 -36.79
CA LEU A 61 -21.02 -1.98 -37.31
C LEU A 61 -21.47 -0.55 -37.62
N ARG A 62 -21.18 0.41 -36.72
CA ARG A 62 -21.45 1.83 -36.98
C ARG A 62 -20.68 2.34 -38.20
N ARG A 63 -19.41 1.96 -38.35
CA ARG A 63 -18.59 2.29 -39.53
C ARG A 63 -19.18 1.72 -40.81
N SER A 64 -19.59 0.45 -40.82
CA SER A 64 -20.16 -0.16 -42.02
C SER A 64 -21.48 0.52 -42.43
N ILE A 65 -22.33 0.87 -41.46
CA ILE A 65 -23.54 1.65 -41.71
C ILE A 65 -23.19 3.01 -42.30
N CYS A 66 -22.25 3.76 -41.72
CA CYS A 66 -21.81 5.05 -42.26
C CYS A 66 -21.31 4.93 -43.72
N GLN A 67 -20.53 3.90 -44.05
CA GLN A 67 -20.06 3.65 -45.42
C GLN A 67 -21.22 3.36 -46.39
N THR A 68 -22.23 2.60 -45.95
CA THR A 68 -23.42 2.34 -46.78
C THR A 68 -24.27 3.59 -46.98
N LEU A 69 -24.42 4.44 -45.95
CA LEU A 69 -25.14 5.71 -46.04
C LEU A 69 -24.41 6.73 -46.94
N GLU A 70 -23.08 6.79 -46.86
CA GLU A 70 -22.23 7.58 -47.76
C GLU A 70 -22.48 7.16 -49.21
N HIS A 71 -22.57 5.85 -49.49
CA HIS A 71 -22.87 5.35 -50.83
C HIS A 71 -24.28 5.73 -51.32
N VAL A 72 -25.29 5.76 -50.44
CA VAL A 72 -26.65 6.21 -50.80
C VAL A 72 -26.69 7.74 -51.06
N GLY A 73 -25.68 8.49 -50.61
CA GLY A 73 -25.54 9.93 -50.82
C GLY A 73 -25.88 10.78 -49.59
N PHE A 74 -25.92 10.20 -48.40
CA PHE A 74 -26.07 10.95 -47.15
C PHE A 74 -24.72 11.51 -46.69
N ASP A 75 -24.64 12.84 -46.52
CA ASP A 75 -23.42 13.52 -46.04
C ASP A 75 -23.32 13.52 -44.50
N ARG A 76 -24.47 13.58 -43.81
CA ARG A 76 -24.54 13.63 -42.34
C ARG A 76 -25.71 12.83 -41.81
N ALA A 77 -25.53 12.26 -40.61
CA ALA A 77 -26.57 11.57 -39.86
C ALA A 77 -26.53 11.99 -38.39
N THR A 78 -27.69 12.07 -37.76
CA THR A 78 -27.81 12.30 -36.32
C THR A 78 -27.30 11.08 -35.56
N GLU A 79 -26.60 11.28 -34.45
CA GLU A 79 -26.06 10.18 -33.65
C GLU A 79 -27.14 9.23 -33.13
N GLU A 80 -28.29 9.77 -32.70
CA GLU A 80 -29.44 8.97 -32.27
C GLU A 80 -29.97 8.06 -33.39
N ALA A 81 -30.02 8.56 -34.62
CA ALA A 81 -30.50 7.80 -35.77
C ALA A 81 -29.49 6.70 -36.16
N LEU A 82 -28.19 6.98 -36.08
CA LEU A 82 -27.15 5.97 -36.30
C LEU A 82 -27.22 4.85 -35.27
N GLU A 83 -27.35 5.18 -33.98
CA GLU A 83 -27.46 4.17 -32.92
C GLU A 83 -28.76 3.36 -33.05
N ALA A 84 -29.88 4.00 -33.41
CA ALA A 84 -31.13 3.31 -33.68
C ALA A 84 -30.99 2.34 -34.87
N MET A 85 -30.35 2.77 -35.96
CA MET A 85 -30.11 1.90 -37.11
C MET A 85 -29.16 0.74 -36.76
N CYS A 86 -28.14 0.97 -35.93
CA CYS A 86 -27.28 -0.09 -35.41
C CYS A 86 -28.11 -1.14 -34.64
N ALA A 87 -28.98 -0.68 -33.74
CA ALA A 87 -29.84 -1.55 -32.96
C ALA A 87 -30.81 -2.36 -33.85
N GLU A 88 -31.39 -1.75 -34.89
CA GLU A 88 -32.27 -2.44 -35.84
C GLU A 88 -31.51 -3.48 -36.70
N VAL A 89 -30.26 -3.21 -37.08
CA VAL A 89 -29.43 -4.20 -37.78
C VAL A 89 -29.11 -5.38 -36.86
N ASP A 90 -28.78 -5.12 -35.60
CA ASP A 90 -28.53 -6.17 -34.61
C ASP A 90 -29.78 -7.04 -34.36
N THR A 91 -30.96 -6.43 -34.21
CA THR A 91 -32.22 -7.19 -34.05
C THR A 91 -32.54 -7.98 -35.32
N TYR A 92 -32.39 -7.38 -36.49
CA TYR A 92 -32.65 -8.06 -37.76
C TYR A 92 -31.72 -9.27 -37.95
N THR A 93 -30.41 -9.10 -37.72
CA THR A 93 -29.42 -10.18 -37.89
C THR A 93 -29.63 -11.31 -36.88
N THR A 94 -29.92 -11.00 -35.61
CA THR A 94 -30.23 -12.02 -34.60
C THR A 94 -31.49 -12.80 -34.94
N HIS A 95 -32.55 -12.13 -35.43
CA HIS A 95 -33.76 -12.79 -35.89
C HIS A 95 -33.51 -13.65 -37.15
N LEU A 96 -32.75 -13.16 -38.11
CA LEU A 96 -32.35 -13.92 -39.30
C LEU A 96 -31.60 -15.21 -38.92
N LEU A 97 -30.59 -15.10 -38.05
CA LEU A 97 -29.82 -16.24 -37.58
C LEU A 97 -30.68 -17.20 -36.73
N ALA A 98 -31.66 -16.70 -35.97
CA ALA A 98 -32.62 -17.54 -35.27
C ALA A 98 -33.47 -18.40 -36.25
N GLN A 99 -33.83 -17.87 -37.42
CA GLN A 99 -34.53 -18.66 -38.45
C GLN A 99 -33.62 -19.71 -39.08
N VAL A 100 -32.36 -19.36 -39.37
CA VAL A 100 -31.38 -20.31 -39.92
C VAL A 100 -31.13 -21.46 -38.95
N THR A 101 -30.93 -21.14 -37.67
CA THR A 101 -30.72 -22.14 -36.61
C THR A 101 -31.96 -23.00 -36.38
N SER A 102 -33.17 -22.43 -36.44
CA SER A 102 -34.41 -23.18 -36.39
C SER A 102 -34.52 -24.18 -37.55
N SER A 103 -34.27 -23.75 -38.80
CA SER A 103 -34.25 -24.62 -39.98
C SER A 103 -33.24 -25.76 -39.84
N MET A 104 -32.02 -25.42 -39.39
CA MET A 104 -30.94 -26.37 -39.17
C MET A 104 -31.28 -27.41 -38.08
N ASN A 105 -31.83 -26.96 -36.95
CA ASN A 105 -32.23 -27.81 -35.83
C ASN A 105 -33.42 -28.72 -36.20
N ASN A 106 -34.35 -28.23 -37.02
CA ASN A 106 -35.45 -29.04 -37.56
C ASN A 106 -34.94 -30.21 -38.42
N ALA A 107 -33.80 -30.02 -39.10
CA ALA A 107 -33.11 -31.08 -39.84
C ALA A 107 -32.13 -31.91 -38.98
N ARG A 108 -32.10 -31.71 -37.65
CA ARG A 108 -31.17 -32.37 -36.69
C ARG A 108 -29.69 -32.19 -37.04
N ARG A 109 -29.34 -31.09 -37.70
CA ARG A 109 -27.96 -30.72 -38.02
C ARG A 109 -27.46 -29.69 -36.99
N ASN A 110 -26.14 -29.63 -36.83
CA ASN A 110 -25.47 -28.62 -36.00
C ASN A 110 -24.69 -27.59 -36.85
N ILE A 111 -24.69 -27.77 -38.18
CA ILE A 111 -24.00 -26.90 -39.14
C ILE A 111 -25.04 -26.45 -40.18
N PRO A 112 -25.19 -25.13 -40.42
CA PRO A 112 -26.13 -24.62 -41.41
C PRO A 112 -25.64 -24.92 -42.84
N ILE A 113 -26.57 -25.22 -43.74
CA ILE A 113 -26.33 -25.45 -45.17
C ILE A 113 -26.86 -24.22 -45.93
N PRO A 114 -26.34 -23.90 -47.14
CA PRO A 114 -26.87 -22.77 -47.93
C PRO A 114 -28.39 -22.77 -48.14
N LEU A 115 -29.02 -23.95 -48.15
CA LEU A 115 -30.47 -24.10 -48.23
C LEU A 115 -31.19 -23.47 -47.01
N ASP A 116 -30.64 -23.60 -45.81
CA ASP A 116 -31.21 -23.00 -44.59
C ASP A 116 -31.19 -21.46 -44.66
N ILE A 117 -30.12 -20.91 -45.23
CA ILE A 117 -29.97 -19.47 -45.46
C ILE A 117 -30.97 -19.01 -46.53
N SER A 118 -31.11 -19.76 -47.62
CA SER A 118 -32.11 -19.44 -48.66
C SER A 118 -33.54 -19.49 -48.11
N TYR A 119 -33.84 -20.45 -47.22
CA TYR A 119 -35.12 -20.55 -46.54
C TYR A 119 -35.37 -19.34 -45.64
N ALA A 120 -34.37 -18.94 -44.85
CA ALA A 120 -34.46 -17.77 -43.99
C ALA A 120 -34.68 -16.49 -44.83
N PHE A 121 -33.92 -16.27 -45.91
CA PHE A 121 -34.12 -15.11 -46.78
C PHE A 121 -35.51 -15.04 -47.42
N ASN A 122 -36.04 -16.18 -47.87
CA ASN A 122 -37.41 -16.24 -48.38
C ASN A 122 -38.44 -15.88 -47.30
N ARG A 123 -38.21 -16.26 -46.03
CA ARG A 123 -39.07 -15.89 -44.89
C ARG A 123 -39.06 -14.38 -44.63
N TYR A 124 -37.93 -13.72 -44.83
CA TYR A 124 -37.77 -12.26 -44.75
C TYR A 124 -38.08 -11.53 -46.06
N GLN A 125 -38.67 -12.21 -47.05
CA GLN A 125 -39.06 -11.62 -48.34
C GLN A 125 -37.88 -11.01 -49.12
N LEU A 126 -36.68 -11.56 -48.93
CA LEU A 126 -35.48 -11.21 -49.69
C LEU A 126 -35.17 -12.31 -50.70
N PRO A 127 -35.66 -12.22 -51.95
CA PRO A 127 -35.31 -13.22 -52.97
C PRO A 127 -33.83 -13.14 -53.32
N LEU A 128 -33.19 -14.28 -53.56
CA LEU A 128 -31.76 -14.34 -53.90
C LEU A 128 -31.40 -13.49 -55.13
N ALA A 129 -32.32 -13.37 -56.10
CA ALA A 129 -32.15 -12.52 -57.27
C ALA A 129 -31.95 -11.02 -56.92
N SER A 130 -32.52 -10.55 -55.80
CA SER A 130 -32.32 -9.17 -55.35
C SER A 130 -30.94 -8.93 -54.76
N LEU A 131 -30.20 -9.99 -54.38
CA LEU A 131 -28.85 -9.89 -53.81
C LEU A 131 -27.76 -9.88 -54.88
N GLU A 132 -28.04 -10.38 -56.09
CA GLU A 132 -27.11 -10.37 -57.22
C GLU A 132 -26.47 -9.00 -57.52
N PRO A 133 -27.23 -7.88 -57.59
CA PRO A 133 -26.63 -6.56 -57.80
C PRO A 133 -25.72 -6.11 -56.67
N HIS A 134 -25.88 -6.67 -55.46
CA HIS A 134 -25.08 -6.33 -54.28
C HIS A 134 -23.83 -7.21 -54.11
N LEU A 135 -23.57 -8.17 -55.00
CA LEU A 135 -22.35 -8.99 -54.98
C LEU A 135 -21.07 -8.18 -55.22
N ARG A 136 -21.18 -7.03 -55.90
CA ARG A 136 -20.09 -6.08 -56.08
C ARG A 136 -20.49 -4.76 -55.41
N PRO A 137 -20.22 -4.61 -54.10
CA PRO A 137 -20.54 -3.38 -53.42
C PRO A 137 -19.74 -2.24 -54.07
N PRO A 138 -20.36 -1.09 -54.35
CA PRO A 138 -19.72 0.09 -54.94
C PRO A 138 -18.76 0.83 -53.98
N ILE A 139 -18.33 0.17 -52.90
CA ILE A 139 -17.43 0.71 -51.89
C ILE A 139 -15.99 0.40 -52.33
N SER A 140 -15.10 1.39 -52.27
CA SER A 140 -13.68 1.21 -52.61
C SER A 140 -13.04 0.14 -51.71
N VAL A 141 -12.33 -0.82 -52.31
CA VAL A 141 -11.61 -1.93 -51.64
C VAL A 141 -10.85 -1.52 -50.36
N PRO A 142 -10.07 -0.40 -50.31
CA PRO A 142 -9.35 -0.02 -49.08
C PRO A 142 -10.27 0.37 -47.91
N LYS A 143 -11.52 0.80 -48.17
CA LYS A 143 -12.51 1.07 -47.12
C LYS A 143 -13.11 -0.22 -46.54
N LEU A 144 -13.00 -1.34 -47.26
CA LEU A 144 -13.53 -2.65 -46.87
C LEU A 144 -12.54 -3.47 -46.04
N GLU A 145 -11.23 -3.23 -46.21
CA GLU A 145 -10.19 -3.94 -45.47
C GLU A 145 -10.27 -3.59 -43.97
N LEU A 146 -10.43 -4.64 -43.15
CA LEU A 146 -10.32 -4.56 -41.69
C LEU A 146 -8.88 -4.88 -41.30
N GLU A 147 -8.27 -4.02 -40.50
CA GLU A 147 -6.98 -4.32 -39.88
C GLU A 147 -7.22 -5.29 -38.71
N LEU A 148 -7.02 -6.58 -38.97
CA LEU A 148 -7.14 -7.60 -37.94
C LEU A 148 -5.97 -7.48 -36.95
N GLU A 149 -6.26 -7.60 -35.66
CA GLU A 149 -5.21 -7.65 -34.65
C GLU A 149 -4.26 -8.83 -34.97
N PRO A 150 -2.93 -8.58 -35.07
CA PRO A 150 -2.00 -9.66 -35.24
C PRO A 150 -2.04 -10.55 -33.99
N VAL A 151 -2.45 -11.81 -34.16
CA VAL A 151 -2.49 -12.81 -33.07
C VAL A 151 -1.18 -12.72 -32.29
N PRO A 152 -1.23 -12.46 -30.96
CA PRO A 152 -0.04 -12.42 -30.14
C PRO A 152 0.78 -13.70 -30.37
N LYS A 153 2.00 -13.56 -30.86
CA LYS A 153 2.89 -14.70 -31.07
C LYS A 153 3.12 -15.33 -29.70
N GLU A 154 2.57 -16.51 -29.47
CA GLU A 154 2.79 -17.24 -28.22
C GLU A 154 4.30 -17.44 -28.04
N ASP A 155 4.87 -16.82 -27.01
CA ASP A 155 6.29 -16.99 -26.71
C ASP A 155 6.56 -18.49 -26.46
N PRO A 156 7.48 -19.14 -27.20
CA PRO A 156 7.81 -20.54 -26.97
C PRO A 156 8.44 -20.77 -25.59
N THR A 157 8.82 -19.70 -24.90
CA THR A 157 9.37 -19.70 -23.55
C THR A 157 8.34 -20.07 -22.50
N THR A 158 7.07 -19.65 -22.61
CA THR A 158 6.02 -19.98 -21.64
C THR A 158 5.61 -21.44 -21.67
N LYS A 159 5.79 -22.11 -22.81
CA LYS A 159 5.53 -23.56 -22.97
C LYS A 159 6.59 -24.42 -22.25
N ASN A 160 7.78 -23.87 -22.02
CA ASN A 160 8.87 -24.58 -21.38
C ASN A 160 8.85 -24.41 -19.86
N ILE A 161 7.93 -25.14 -19.21
CA ILE A 161 7.79 -25.26 -17.75
C ILE A 161 9.17 -25.50 -17.08
N ILE A 162 10.04 -26.29 -17.71
CA ILE A 162 11.40 -26.57 -17.26
C ILE A 162 12.26 -25.31 -17.10
N ARG A 163 12.13 -24.34 -18.02
CA ARG A 163 12.90 -23.08 -17.97
C ARG A 163 12.40 -22.14 -16.87
N ILE A 164 11.12 -22.22 -16.51
CA ILE A 164 10.48 -21.35 -15.52
C ILE A 164 10.64 -21.89 -14.11
N LEU A 165 10.45 -23.20 -13.92
CA LEU A 165 10.37 -23.83 -12.59
C LEU A 165 11.60 -24.69 -12.24
N GLY A 166 12.49 -24.95 -13.21
CA GLY A 166 13.67 -25.79 -13.02
C GLY A 166 13.39 -27.29 -13.12
N VAL A 167 14.47 -28.08 -13.14
CA VAL A 167 14.41 -29.54 -13.38
C VAL A 167 13.77 -30.29 -12.20
N GLU A 168 13.92 -29.79 -10.97
CA GLU A 168 13.40 -30.44 -9.77
C GLU A 168 11.86 -30.44 -9.68
N LEU A 169 11.24 -29.41 -10.27
CA LEU A 169 9.79 -29.25 -10.32
C LEU A 169 9.17 -29.84 -11.60
N ASN A 170 9.94 -30.60 -12.38
CA ASN A 170 9.47 -31.27 -13.60
C ASN A 170 8.79 -32.61 -13.28
N GLY A 171 7.54 -32.79 -13.73
CA GLY A 171 6.78 -34.04 -13.59
C GLY A 171 6.98 -35.05 -14.74
N GLU A 172 7.83 -34.78 -15.73
CA GLU A 172 8.14 -35.71 -16.82
C GLU A 172 8.78 -37.02 -16.32
N VAL A 173 9.65 -36.94 -15.30
CA VAL A 173 10.31 -38.11 -14.70
C VAL A 173 9.27 -39.07 -14.11
N GLU A 174 8.24 -38.54 -13.45
CA GLU A 174 7.19 -39.37 -12.86
C GLU A 174 6.25 -39.96 -13.90
N LYS A 175 6.03 -39.25 -15.01
CA LYS A 175 5.29 -39.78 -16.16
C LYS A 175 6.06 -40.94 -16.79
N ALA A 176 7.38 -40.80 -16.94
CA ALA A 176 8.23 -41.87 -17.49
C ALA A 176 8.27 -43.12 -16.60
N GLN A 177 8.16 -42.96 -15.27
CA GLN A 177 8.07 -44.09 -14.33
C GLN A 177 6.76 -44.89 -14.46
N LYS A 178 5.69 -44.26 -14.94
CA LYS A 178 4.34 -44.84 -14.96
C LYS A 178 3.98 -45.31 -16.37
N SER A 179 4.27 -46.58 -16.66
CA SER A 179 4.05 -47.21 -17.98
C SER A 179 2.60 -47.26 -18.45
N TYR A 180 1.63 -47.17 -17.54
CA TYR A 180 0.20 -47.15 -17.87
C TYR A 180 -0.27 -45.81 -18.47
N ILE A 181 0.56 -44.77 -18.47
CA ILE A 181 0.20 -43.43 -18.94
C ILE A 181 0.59 -43.29 -20.42
N PRO A 182 -0.35 -42.92 -21.30
CA PRO A 182 -0.05 -42.70 -22.71
C PRO A 182 0.95 -41.56 -22.94
N LYS A 183 1.79 -41.71 -23.97
CA LYS A 183 2.84 -40.73 -24.31
C LYS A 183 2.28 -39.36 -24.72
N GLY A 184 1.08 -39.31 -25.31
CA GLY A 184 0.44 -38.08 -25.79
C GLY A 184 -0.14 -37.17 -24.69
N PHE A 185 -0.20 -37.62 -23.44
CA PHE A 185 -0.63 -36.76 -22.33
C PHE A 185 0.44 -35.72 -21.99
N PRO A 186 0.08 -34.55 -21.43
CA PRO A 186 1.07 -33.60 -20.93
C PRO A 186 1.89 -34.23 -19.78
N ALA A 187 3.03 -33.63 -19.46
CA ALA A 187 3.80 -33.98 -18.26
C ALA A 187 2.99 -33.67 -16.99
N PHE A 188 3.28 -34.39 -15.90
CA PHE A 188 2.66 -34.05 -14.62
C PHE A 188 3.12 -32.65 -14.15
N PRO A 189 2.29 -31.94 -13.37
CA PRO A 189 2.75 -30.76 -12.65
C PRO A 189 3.81 -31.15 -11.62
N SER A 190 4.40 -30.16 -10.94
CA SER A 190 5.37 -30.40 -9.87
C SER A 190 4.85 -31.39 -8.82
N LYS A 191 5.75 -32.21 -8.25
CA LYS A 191 5.44 -33.19 -7.20
C LYS A 191 4.68 -32.56 -6.03
N HIS A 192 5.03 -31.33 -5.68
CA HIS A 192 4.41 -30.58 -4.58
C HIS A 192 2.98 -30.12 -4.85
N THR A 193 2.51 -30.20 -6.10
CA THR A 193 1.13 -29.84 -6.47
C THR A 193 0.14 -30.96 -6.14
N PHE A 194 0.58 -32.22 -6.18
CA PHE A 194 -0.34 -33.37 -6.04
C PHE A 194 0.10 -34.42 -5.02
N LYS A 195 1.37 -34.41 -4.57
CA LYS A 195 1.83 -35.23 -3.46
C LYS A 195 1.88 -34.40 -2.20
N TRP A 196 1.23 -34.91 -1.16
CA TRP A 196 1.38 -34.36 0.19
C TRP A 196 2.86 -34.41 0.58
N THR A 197 3.45 -33.25 0.83
CA THR A 197 4.82 -33.15 1.35
C THR A 197 4.72 -33.03 2.87
N PRO A 198 5.14 -34.04 3.66
CA PRO A 198 5.14 -33.93 5.11
C PRO A 198 6.01 -32.73 5.52
N LYS A 199 5.41 -31.72 6.15
CA LYS A 199 6.14 -30.59 6.69
C LYS A 199 6.77 -31.00 8.01
N GLU A 200 7.90 -31.69 7.93
CA GLU A 200 8.74 -31.97 9.10
C GLU A 200 9.48 -30.69 9.51
N SER A 201 8.77 -29.74 10.10
CA SER A 201 9.46 -28.84 11.02
C SER A 201 9.82 -29.69 12.23
N GLU A 202 11.11 -30.01 12.40
CA GLU A 202 11.63 -30.75 13.56
C GLU A 202 11.37 -29.92 14.84
N ARG A 203 10.15 -30.00 15.35
CA ARG A 203 9.78 -29.44 16.64
C ARG A 203 10.37 -30.39 17.67
N LEU A 204 11.38 -29.90 18.38
CA LEU A 204 11.92 -30.58 19.55
C LEU A 204 10.75 -30.93 20.47
N THR A 205 10.46 -32.23 20.59
CA THR A 205 9.28 -32.73 21.31
C THR A 205 9.59 -32.92 22.80
N ASP A 206 10.87 -33.08 23.16
CA ASP A 206 11.28 -33.24 24.56
C ASP A 206 11.24 -31.90 25.32
N PRO A 207 10.36 -31.74 26.33
CA PRO A 207 10.27 -30.51 27.11
C PRO A 207 11.56 -30.16 27.86
N ARG A 208 12.41 -31.15 28.20
CA ARG A 208 13.69 -30.88 28.87
C ARG A 208 14.66 -30.18 27.93
N GLN A 209 14.77 -30.63 26.69
CA GLN A 209 15.65 -30.01 25.70
C GLN A 209 15.20 -28.59 25.33
N ILE A 210 13.89 -28.35 25.25
CA ILE A 210 13.35 -27.01 25.04
C ILE A 210 13.78 -26.07 26.17
N ARG A 211 13.66 -26.52 27.43
CA ARG A 211 14.08 -25.72 28.60
C ARG A 211 15.59 -25.46 28.61
N ILE A 212 16.40 -26.46 28.26
CA ILE A 212 17.85 -26.31 28.18
C ILE A 212 18.21 -25.28 27.10
N LYS A 213 17.70 -25.42 25.87
CA LYS A 213 17.95 -24.46 24.79
C LYS A 213 17.44 -23.05 25.11
N ALA A 214 16.29 -22.95 25.78
CA ALA A 214 15.78 -21.67 26.26
C ALA A 214 16.68 -21.05 27.33
N ALA A 215 17.18 -21.85 28.28
CA ALA A 215 18.10 -21.40 29.31
C ALA A 215 19.46 -20.98 28.72
N ASP A 216 19.98 -21.71 27.72
CA ASP A 216 21.23 -21.37 27.05
C ASP A 216 21.08 -20.08 26.23
N ASN A 217 19.95 -19.90 25.54
CA ASN A 217 19.65 -18.64 24.86
C ASN A 217 19.52 -17.47 25.87
N ALA A 218 18.89 -17.70 27.02
CA ALA A 218 18.80 -16.70 28.08
C ALA A 218 20.18 -16.33 28.66
N LYS A 219 21.07 -17.30 28.87
CA LYS A 219 22.47 -17.06 29.27
C LYS A 219 23.22 -16.26 28.21
N MET A 220 23.09 -16.63 26.94
CA MET A 220 23.74 -15.92 25.84
C MET A 220 23.25 -14.47 25.73
N GLY A 221 21.94 -14.25 25.90
CA GLY A 221 21.35 -12.92 25.99
C GLY A 221 21.88 -12.12 27.18
N GLN A 222 21.97 -12.75 28.36
CA GLN A 222 22.51 -12.12 29.56
C GLN A 222 24.00 -11.75 29.40
N GLU A 223 24.82 -12.65 28.87
CA GLU A 223 26.24 -12.38 28.63
C GLU A 223 26.44 -11.27 27.61
N SER A 224 25.65 -11.27 26.53
CA SER A 224 25.68 -10.22 25.52
C SER A 224 25.31 -8.86 26.13
N LEU A 225 24.28 -8.82 26.97
CA LEU A 225 23.90 -7.61 27.70
C LEU A 225 24.99 -7.15 28.67
N ARG A 226 25.60 -8.08 29.41
CA ARG A 226 26.73 -7.75 30.30
C ARG A 226 27.89 -7.14 29.52
N ARG A 227 28.24 -7.72 28.36
CA ARG A 227 29.29 -7.19 27.47
C ARG A 227 28.93 -5.78 26.99
N LEU A 228 27.68 -5.56 26.58
CA LEU A 228 27.20 -4.24 26.17
C LEU A 228 27.28 -3.21 27.31
N MET A 229 26.81 -3.57 28.50
CA MET A 229 26.87 -2.68 29.67
C MET A 229 28.31 -2.36 30.08
N LYS A 230 29.25 -3.31 29.97
CA LYS A 230 30.69 -3.07 30.17
C LYS A 230 31.21 -2.01 29.19
N VAL A 231 30.90 -2.16 27.90
CA VAL A 231 31.29 -1.19 26.87
C VAL A 231 30.67 0.18 27.13
N GLY A 232 29.39 0.24 27.51
CA GLY A 232 28.71 1.49 27.88
C GLY A 232 29.36 2.19 29.08
N LYS A 233 29.77 1.44 30.12
CA LYS A 233 30.46 1.99 31.29
C LYS A 233 31.82 2.58 30.93
N VAL A 234 32.63 1.84 30.16
CA VAL A 234 33.93 2.33 29.67
C VAL A 234 33.77 3.60 28.82
N GLY A 235 32.70 3.69 28.02
CA GLY A 235 32.36 4.90 27.28
C GLY A 235 32.11 6.11 28.18
N LYS A 236 31.32 5.94 29.25
CA LYS A 236 31.02 7.00 30.23
C LYS A 236 32.25 7.43 31.04
N ASP A 237 33.08 6.48 31.46
CA ASP A 237 34.33 6.78 32.17
C ASP A 237 35.33 7.53 31.28
N ARG A 238 35.43 7.14 30.00
CA ARG A 238 36.25 7.86 29.01
C ARG A 238 35.73 9.28 28.77
N GLU A 239 34.41 9.47 28.75
CA GLU A 239 33.81 10.80 28.65
C GLU A 239 34.05 11.66 29.90
N MET A 240 33.93 11.09 31.10
CA MET A 240 34.25 11.77 32.36
C MET A 240 35.72 12.21 32.39
N LYS A 241 36.64 11.34 31.96
CA LYS A 241 38.06 11.66 31.83
C LYS A 241 38.32 12.77 30.81
N ARG A 242 37.60 12.75 29.68
CA ARG A 242 37.66 13.81 28.66
C ARG A 242 37.15 15.16 29.20
N MET A 243 36.07 15.14 29.97
CA MET A 243 35.53 16.34 30.62
C MET A 243 36.47 16.88 31.72
N ALA A 244 37.02 16.01 32.55
CA ALA A 244 37.98 16.38 33.59
C ALA A 244 39.30 16.93 33.01
N GLY A 245 39.71 16.45 31.83
CA GLY A 245 40.90 16.94 31.13
C GLY A 245 40.77 18.33 30.50
N ARG A 246 39.58 18.92 30.47
CA ARG A 246 39.35 20.25 29.86
C ARG A 246 39.84 21.41 30.72
N ASP A 247 39.85 21.25 32.05
CA ASP A 247 40.32 22.27 33.00
C ASP A 247 41.53 21.75 33.82
N PRO A 248 42.61 22.53 34.01
CA PRO A 248 43.83 22.06 34.69
C PRO A 248 43.59 21.68 36.16
N LYS A 249 42.81 22.49 36.89
CA LYS A 249 42.40 22.18 38.27
C LYS A 249 41.46 20.98 38.38
N SER A 250 40.68 20.68 37.32
CA SER A 250 39.80 19.51 37.30
C SER A 250 40.61 18.23 37.07
N LYS A 251 41.65 18.30 36.23
CA LYS A 251 42.59 17.20 35.98
C LYS A 251 43.33 16.75 37.24
N GLU A 252 43.82 17.68 38.06
CA GLU A 252 44.49 17.36 39.33
C GLU A 252 43.55 16.68 40.32
N ARG A 253 42.32 17.18 40.45
CA ARG A 253 41.28 16.55 41.30
C ARG A 253 40.89 15.18 40.80
N HIS A 254 40.78 14.99 39.49
CA HIS A 254 40.49 13.69 38.89
C HIS A 254 41.65 12.70 39.08
N ALA A 255 42.90 13.16 38.99
CA ALA A 255 44.08 12.31 39.26
C ALA A 255 44.16 11.89 40.74
N LEU A 256 43.81 12.80 41.65
CA LEU A 256 43.70 12.46 43.08
C LEU A 256 42.56 11.46 43.33
N TRP A 257 41.40 11.67 42.68
CA TRP A 257 40.26 10.74 42.75
C TRP A 257 40.62 9.35 42.18
N GLU A 258 41.27 9.28 41.01
CA GLU A 258 41.76 8.03 40.42
C GLU A 258 42.68 7.28 41.39
N ARG A 259 43.61 7.98 42.06
CA ARG A 259 44.48 7.38 43.10
C ARG A 259 43.67 6.84 44.28
N THR A 260 42.73 7.61 44.81
CA THR A 260 41.88 7.16 45.94
C THR A 260 40.98 5.99 45.58
N MET A 261 40.46 5.94 44.34
CA MET A 261 39.63 4.83 43.86
C MET A 261 40.45 3.56 43.63
N LEU A 262 41.69 3.69 43.17
CA LEU A 262 42.61 2.57 43.07
C LEU A 262 42.95 1.99 44.46
N GLU A 263 43.21 2.84 45.44
CA GLU A 263 43.48 2.43 46.82
C GLU A 263 42.26 1.73 47.46
N LEU A 264 41.06 2.28 47.27
CA LEU A 264 39.82 1.69 47.76
C LEU A 264 39.48 0.36 47.04
N GLY A 265 39.68 0.29 45.72
CA GLY A 265 39.43 -0.91 44.92
C GLY A 265 40.35 -2.09 45.28
N ILE A 266 41.59 -1.80 45.72
CA ILE A 266 42.53 -2.81 46.23
C ILE A 266 42.12 -3.28 47.64
N SER A 267 41.57 -2.40 48.48
CA SER A 267 41.13 -2.75 49.83
C SER A 267 39.86 -3.62 49.87
N ASN A 268 38.99 -3.50 48.86
CA ASN A 268 37.70 -4.21 48.81
C ASN A 268 37.75 -5.55 48.04
N SER A 269 38.87 -5.85 47.36
CA SER A 269 39.10 -7.14 46.70
C SER A 269 39.61 -8.22 47.69
N GLY A 270 38.96 -8.32 48.84
CA GLY A 270 39.20 -9.38 49.82
C GLY A 270 38.56 -10.69 49.35
N SER A 271 39.40 -11.70 49.10
CA SER A 271 39.07 -13.11 48.83
C SER A 271 38.70 -13.47 47.38
N GLY A 272 39.72 -13.90 46.61
CA GLY A 272 39.54 -14.55 45.31
C GLY A 272 40.83 -14.62 44.49
N SER A 273 41.57 -15.72 44.65
CA SER A 273 42.78 -16.11 43.90
C SER A 273 42.66 -15.91 42.37
N GLY A 274 43.72 -15.37 41.75
CA GLY A 274 43.88 -15.39 40.28
C GLY A 274 44.79 -14.30 39.73
N SER A 275 46.06 -14.62 39.56
CA SER A 275 47.08 -13.81 38.88
C SER A 275 46.71 -13.51 37.42
N GLY A 276 46.73 -12.22 37.03
CA GLY A 276 46.64 -11.77 35.63
C GLY A 276 46.06 -10.37 35.44
N ASN A 277 46.91 -9.40 35.09
CA ASN A 277 46.59 -8.05 34.59
C ASN A 277 45.49 -7.26 35.32
N ALA A 278 45.90 -6.51 36.34
CA ALA A 278 45.09 -5.52 37.05
C ALA A 278 44.81 -4.27 36.19
N THR A 279 44.03 -4.41 35.13
CA THR A 279 43.27 -3.28 34.56
C THR A 279 41.90 -3.29 35.21
N LEU A 280 41.72 -2.43 36.23
CA LEU A 280 40.43 -1.99 36.81
C LEU A 280 39.27 -2.96 36.56
N ALA A 281 39.30 -4.11 37.25
CA ALA A 281 38.11 -4.93 37.42
C ALA A 281 37.12 -4.16 38.30
N LEU A 282 36.48 -3.14 37.72
CA LEU A 282 35.40 -2.37 38.31
C LEU A 282 34.21 -3.30 38.48
N ASP A 283 34.20 -4.03 39.60
CA ASP A 283 33.17 -4.93 40.10
C ASP A 283 32.10 -5.28 39.07
N ASP A 284 32.26 -6.45 38.44
CA ASP A 284 31.36 -7.06 37.46
C ASP A 284 29.91 -7.25 37.98
N ARG A 285 29.65 -6.92 39.25
CA ARG A 285 28.35 -7.01 39.94
C ARG A 285 27.77 -5.64 40.34
N SER A 286 28.46 -4.53 40.10
CA SER A 286 27.96 -3.20 40.44
C SER A 286 27.01 -2.68 39.35
N ILE A 287 25.74 -2.46 39.70
CA ILE A 287 24.77 -1.81 38.82
C ILE A 287 25.17 -0.33 38.71
N ALA A 288 25.32 0.17 37.48
CA ALA A 288 25.55 1.59 37.25
C ALA A 288 24.31 2.38 37.65
N VAL A 289 24.36 3.06 38.80
CA VAL A 289 23.30 3.98 39.23
C VAL A 289 23.37 5.25 38.37
N ASN A 290 22.22 5.70 37.86
CA ASN A 290 22.16 6.91 37.04
C ASN A 290 22.49 8.15 37.89
N ALA A 291 23.73 8.63 37.81
CA ALA A 291 24.21 9.83 38.49
C ALA A 291 24.02 11.11 37.65
N GLU A 292 22.95 11.20 36.86
CA GLU A 292 22.67 12.39 36.08
C GLU A 292 22.19 13.55 36.96
N LYS A 293 22.72 14.75 36.70
CA LYS A 293 22.54 15.97 37.51
C LYS A 293 21.07 16.38 37.71
N GLN A 294 20.21 15.92 36.81
CA GLN A 294 18.76 16.16 36.80
C GLN A 294 18.02 15.59 38.01
N TYR A 295 18.56 14.55 38.66
CA TYR A 295 17.93 13.90 39.82
C TYR A 295 18.60 14.23 41.17
N PHE A 296 19.55 15.15 41.20
CA PHE A 296 20.19 15.57 42.46
C PHE A 296 19.28 16.51 43.25
N ARG A 297 19.33 16.40 44.59
CA ARG A 297 18.62 17.32 45.51
C ARG A 297 19.13 18.74 45.28
N LYS A 298 18.28 19.66 44.81
CA LYS A 298 18.63 21.08 44.67
C LYS A 298 18.92 21.65 46.07
N GLY A 299 20.11 22.23 46.26
CA GLY A 299 20.51 22.84 47.54
C GLY A 299 19.62 24.03 47.91
N ALA A 300 19.48 24.30 49.21
CA ALA A 300 18.67 25.40 49.73
C ALA A 300 19.19 26.77 49.23
N PRO A 301 18.30 27.72 48.86
CA PRO A 301 18.71 29.06 48.43
C PRO A 301 19.36 29.82 49.59
N GLY A 302 20.58 30.31 49.40
CA GLY A 302 21.31 31.04 50.45
C GLY A 302 20.64 32.38 50.82
N ARG A 303 20.34 32.58 52.10
CA ARG A 303 19.80 33.86 52.61
C ARG A 303 20.92 34.88 52.87
N ARG A 304 20.70 36.10 52.38
CA ARG A 304 21.49 37.32 52.65
C ARG A 304 21.39 37.73 54.13
N ARG A 305 22.47 38.31 54.65
CA ARG A 305 22.66 38.85 56.01
C ARG A 305 21.86 40.14 56.25
N THR A 306 21.12 40.21 57.36
CA THR A 306 20.75 41.46 58.08
C THR A 306 20.59 41.14 59.58
N GLN A 307 21.31 41.85 60.47
CA GLN A 307 21.14 41.91 61.94
C GLN A 307 20.01 42.91 62.32
N PRO A 308 19.69 43.16 63.62
CA PRO A 308 19.23 42.27 64.68
C PRO A 308 17.83 42.69 65.26
N GLN A 309 17.27 41.85 66.13
CA GLN A 309 15.95 41.97 66.81
C GLN A 309 15.81 43.17 67.77
N PRO A 310 14.54 43.53 68.10
CA PRO A 310 14.10 43.53 69.50
C PRO A 310 12.80 42.74 69.72
N GLN A 311 12.62 42.17 70.93
CA GLN A 311 11.48 41.35 71.38
C GLN A 311 10.34 42.20 72.02
N PRO A 312 9.27 41.60 72.60
CA PRO A 312 7.98 41.32 71.98
C PRO A 312 6.81 42.02 72.73
N PRO A 313 5.55 41.77 72.36
CA PRO A 313 4.58 41.48 73.41
C PRO A 313 3.73 40.21 73.18
N PRO A 314 3.12 39.65 74.24
CA PRO A 314 2.63 38.26 74.28
C PRO A 314 1.13 38.10 74.01
N SER A 315 0.77 36.84 73.70
CA SER A 315 -0.45 36.10 74.08
C SER A 315 -1.81 36.77 73.83
N SER A 316 -2.69 36.23 73.00
CA SER A 316 -3.48 34.99 73.18
C SER A 316 -4.94 35.39 73.13
N MET A 317 -5.80 34.44 72.75
CA MET A 317 -7.26 34.49 72.88
C MET A 317 -7.91 35.41 71.83
N ASP A 318 -9.05 35.10 71.25
CA ASP A 318 -9.94 33.95 71.36
C ASP A 318 -10.88 34.08 70.15
N GLU A 319 -11.41 32.93 69.74
CA GLU A 319 -12.81 32.74 69.37
C GLU A 319 -13.45 33.63 68.28
N ASP A 320 -13.99 32.87 67.32
CA ASP A 320 -15.39 32.91 66.95
C ASP A 320 -15.88 33.65 65.71
N LEU A 321 -16.65 32.82 64.98
CA LEU A 321 -17.87 33.10 64.24
C LEU A 321 -17.82 34.15 63.12
N VAL A 322 -17.91 33.67 61.88
CA VAL A 322 -19.16 33.50 61.12
C VAL A 322 -19.64 34.82 60.51
N SER A 323 -19.58 34.81 59.18
CA SER A 323 -20.51 35.36 58.19
C SER A 323 -21.16 36.72 58.43
N LEU A 324 -21.09 37.59 57.41
CA LEU A 324 -22.19 37.80 56.46
C LEU A 324 -21.78 38.87 55.44
N GLU A 325 -21.92 38.53 54.15
CA GLU A 325 -22.39 39.32 52.98
C GLU A 325 -21.91 40.78 52.79
N PRO A 326 -21.93 41.35 51.55
CA PRO A 326 -22.74 41.03 50.38
C PRO A 326 -21.99 40.87 49.04
#